data_AF-A0A6A7LWC6-F1
#
_entry.id   AF-A0A6A7LWC6-F1
#
_cell.length_a   1.000
_cell.length_b   1.000
_cell.length_c   1.000
_cell.angle_alpha   90.00
_cell.angle_beta   90.00
_cell.angle_gamma   90.00
#
_symmetry.space_group_name_H-M   'P 1'
#
loop_
_entity.id
_entity.type
_entity.pdbx_description
1 polymer ?
#
loop_
_entity_poly.entity_id
_entity_poly.type
_entity_poly.pdbx_seq_one_letter_code
_entity_poly.pdbx_strand_id
1 'polypeptide(L)'
;MKDHPLVRLLTDPAGVGADLARDIGDAFSAAKPWIAAGALSLALIFVVVAIVRAQRKRSHASGARRIAILPPPDVAANGALTLWMGLHAILRPAWRRLLSGQPHLAWEVVAEPDAIEIFLWVPRAVPPGLVERAVESAWPGARTIPGPTRT
;
A
#
# COMPACT_ATOMS: atom_id res chain seq x y z
N MET A 1 -48.48 16.14 43.17
CA MET A 1 -47.92 17.35 42.53
C MET A 1 -46.87 18.01 43.43
N LYS A 2 -45.87 17.26 43.91
CA LYS A 2 -44.80 17.76 44.80
C LYS A 2 -43.38 17.46 44.29
N ASP A 3 -43.24 16.81 43.14
CA ASP A 3 -41.95 16.36 42.59
C ASP A 3 -41.62 17.07 41.26
N HIS A 4 -41.88 18.38 41.17
CA HIS A 4 -41.54 19.15 39.99
C HIS A 4 -40.07 19.61 40.10
N PRO A 5 -39.20 19.37 39.08
CA PRO A 5 -37.77 19.68 39.15
C PRO A 5 -37.48 21.16 39.44
N LEU A 6 -38.39 22.04 39.02
CA LEU A 6 -38.31 23.48 39.33
C LEU A 6 -38.55 23.80 40.82
N VAL A 7 -39.43 23.05 41.52
CA VAL A 7 -39.65 23.24 42.96
C VAL A 7 -38.42 22.81 43.75
N ARG A 8 -37.77 21.71 43.34
CA ARG A 8 -36.52 21.23 43.94
C ARG A 8 -35.35 22.21 43.69
N LEU A 9 -35.24 22.77 42.48
CA LEU A 9 -34.24 23.80 42.15
C LEU A 9 -34.39 25.08 42.97
N LEU A 10 -35.63 25.51 43.23
CA LEU A 10 -35.92 26.72 44.01
C LEU A 10 -35.74 26.52 45.52
N THR A 11 -35.82 25.28 46.01
CA THR A 11 -35.72 24.96 47.44
C THR A 11 -34.31 24.54 47.86
N ASP A 12 -33.56 23.91 46.95
CA ASP A 12 -32.15 23.51 47.17
C ASP A 12 -31.33 23.66 45.87
N PRO A 13 -30.91 24.89 45.52
CA PRO A 13 -30.12 25.15 44.33
C PRO A 13 -28.73 24.52 44.41
N ALA A 14 -28.19 24.32 45.61
CA ALA A 14 -26.88 23.71 45.83
C ALA A 14 -26.90 22.20 45.60
N GLY A 15 -27.94 21.50 46.04
CA GLY A 15 -28.12 20.06 45.84
C GLY A 15 -28.33 19.69 44.37
N VAL A 16 -29.13 20.45 43.61
CA VAL A 16 -29.31 20.21 42.17
C VAL A 16 -28.02 20.45 41.38
N GLY A 17 -27.23 21.46 41.77
CA GLY A 17 -25.92 21.70 41.18
C GLY A 17 -24.91 20.59 41.48
N ALA A 18 -24.92 20.06 42.71
CA ALA A 18 -24.03 18.98 43.13
C ALA A 18 -24.39 17.64 42.45
N ASP A 19 -25.68 17.33 42.29
CA ASP A 19 -26.15 16.14 41.59
C ASP A 19 -25.81 16.20 40.09
N LEU A 20 -26.02 17.34 39.43
CA LEU A 20 -25.63 17.54 38.04
C LEU A 20 -24.12 17.44 37.83
N ALA A 21 -23.33 18.00 38.76
CA ALA A 21 -21.87 17.90 38.70
C ALA A 21 -21.39 16.46 38.89
N ARG A 22 -22.07 15.67 39.74
CA ARG A 22 -21.78 14.26 39.95
C ARG A 22 -22.16 13.43 38.72
N ASP A 23 -23.33 13.65 38.14
CA ASP A 23 -23.78 12.96 36.92
C ASP A 23 -22.88 13.26 35.72
N ILE A 24 -22.43 14.51 35.56
CA ILE A 24 -21.46 14.89 34.53
C ILE A 24 -20.11 14.21 34.78
N GLY A 25 -19.64 14.18 36.03
CA GLY A 25 -18.40 13.49 36.41
C GLY A 25 -18.45 11.99 36.14
N ASP A 26 -19.57 11.34 36.45
CA ASP A 26 -19.79 9.91 36.25
C ASP A 26 -19.86 9.58 34.75
N ALA A 27 -20.56 10.38 33.95
CA ALA A 27 -20.58 10.25 32.49
C ALA A 27 -19.18 10.43 31.87
N PHE A 28 -18.39 11.38 32.38
CA PHE A 28 -17.01 11.61 31.93
C PHE A 28 -16.09 10.43 32.31
N SER A 29 -16.29 9.85 33.50
CA SER A 29 -15.55 8.69 33.96
C SER A 29 -15.88 7.42 33.16
N ALA A 30 -17.14 7.24 32.76
CA ALA A 30 -17.60 6.14 31.93
C ALA A 30 -17.15 6.28 30.46
N ALA A 31 -16.93 7.50 29.98
CA ALA A 31 -16.43 7.78 28.63
C ALA A 31 -14.90 7.63 28.49
N LYS A 32 -14.12 7.77 29.58
CA LYS A 32 -12.65 7.57 29.58
C LYS A 32 -12.16 6.31 28.88
N PRO A 33 -12.69 5.09 29.15
CA PRO A 33 -12.20 3.88 28.48
C PRO A 33 -12.45 3.90 26.97
N TRP A 34 -13.56 4.50 26.51
CA TRP A 34 -13.87 4.61 25.08
C TRP A 34 -12.99 5.64 24.37
N ILE A 35 -12.71 6.76 25.03
CA ILE A 35 -11.76 7.77 24.52
C ILE A 35 -10.36 7.16 24.44
N ALA A 36 -9.92 6.45 25.47
CA ALA A 36 -8.63 5.76 25.50
C ALA A 36 -8.53 4.68 24.41
N ALA A 37 -9.58 3.86 24.24
CA ALA A 37 -9.65 2.85 23.19
C ALA A 37 -9.59 3.49 21.80
N GLY A 38 -10.37 4.55 21.56
CA GLY A 38 -10.35 5.28 20.28
C GLY A 38 -8.98 5.90 19.99
N ALA A 39 -8.34 6.51 20.98
CA ALA A 39 -7.00 7.07 20.85
C ALA A 39 -5.95 5.99 20.55
N LEU A 40 -6.03 4.84 21.21
CA LEU A 40 -5.14 3.70 20.97
C LEU A 40 -5.33 3.12 19.57
N SER A 41 -6.57 2.95 19.11
CA SER A 41 -6.86 2.51 17.75
C SER A 41 -6.30 3.49 16.71
N LEU A 42 -6.49 4.80 16.91
CA LEU A 42 -5.98 5.82 16.01
C LEU A 42 -4.44 5.83 15.98
N ALA A 43 -3.80 5.71 17.14
CA ALA A 43 -2.35 5.59 17.25
C ALA A 43 -1.83 4.34 16.52
N LEU A 44 -2.50 3.20 16.66
CA LEU A 44 -2.14 1.96 15.97
C LEU A 44 -2.25 2.12 14.44
N ILE A 45 -3.34 2.72 13.96
CA ILE A 45 -3.51 3.02 12.53
C ILE A 45 -2.37 3.91 12.03
N PHE A 46 -2.02 4.96 12.79
CA PHE A 46 -0.96 5.89 12.41
C PHE A 46 0.40 5.20 12.32
N VAL A 47 0.72 4.33 13.29
CA VAL A 47 1.96 3.52 13.29
C VAL A 47 2.01 2.59 12.09
N VAL A 48 0.92 1.87 11.81
CA VAL A 48 0.83 0.97 10.64
C VAL A 48 1.04 1.75 9.34
N VAL A 49 0.37 2.90 9.18
CA VAL A 49 0.52 3.76 7.99
C VAL A 49 1.95 4.28 7.86
N ALA A 50 2.60 4.68 8.95
CA ALA A 50 3.98 5.15 8.96
C ALA A 50 4.97 4.04 8.54
N ILE A 51 4.81 2.82 9.08
CA ILE A 51 5.62 1.66 8.72
C ILE A 51 5.46 1.33 7.23
N VAL A 52 4.22 1.28 6.72
CA VAL A 52 3.95 1.01 5.31
C VAL A 52 4.57 2.08 4.41
N ARG A 53 4.47 3.37 4.77
CA ARG A 53 5.11 4.47 4.03
C ARG A 53 6.63 4.37 4.02
N ALA A 54 7.24 4.06 5.17
CA ALA A 54 8.69 3.89 5.28
C ALA A 54 9.18 2.70 4.45
N GLN A 55 8.47 1.56 4.50
CA GLN A 55 8.74 0.40 3.66
C GLN A 55 8.59 0.72 2.17
N ARG A 56 7.55 1.47 1.78
CA ARG A 56 7.35 1.93 0.41
C ARG A 56 8.53 2.78 -0.07
N LYS A 57 8.98 3.74 0.73
CA LYS A 57 10.15 4.58 0.40
C LYS A 57 11.41 3.74 0.22
N ARG A 58 11.62 2.72 1.06
CA ARG A 58 12.76 1.79 0.96
C ARG A 58 12.66 0.87 -0.26
N SER A 59 11.47 0.40 -0.61
CA SER A 59 11.25 -0.48 -1.77
C SER A 59 11.46 0.22 -3.10
N HIS A 60 11.25 1.54 -3.17
CA HIS A 60 11.54 2.32 -4.38
C HIS A 60 13.03 2.61 -4.56
N ALA A 61 13.81 2.62 -3.47
CA ALA A 61 15.24 2.94 -3.50
C ALA A 61 16.17 1.70 -3.47
N SER A 62 15.67 0.50 -3.11
CA SER A 62 16.55 -0.66 -2.90
C SER A 62 15.95 -1.97 -3.41
N GLY A 63 16.65 -2.60 -4.36
CA GLY A 63 16.35 -3.96 -4.85
C GLY A 63 15.44 -4.07 -6.07
N ALA A 64 15.32 -3.02 -6.89
CA ALA A 64 14.80 -3.18 -8.25
C ALA A 64 15.78 -4.04 -9.06
N ARG A 65 15.28 -5.08 -9.72
CA ARG A 65 16.07 -5.97 -10.57
C ARG A 65 15.92 -5.54 -12.01
N ARG A 66 17.03 -5.33 -12.71
CA ARG A 66 17.05 -5.10 -14.16
C ARG A 66 17.10 -6.45 -14.86
N ILE A 67 16.16 -6.72 -15.74
CA ILE A 67 16.09 -7.96 -16.53
C ILE A 67 16.24 -7.59 -17.99
N ALA A 68 17.28 -8.09 -18.66
CA ALA A 68 17.42 -7.93 -20.11
C ALA A 68 16.48 -8.91 -20.81
N ILE A 69 15.78 -8.44 -21.84
CA ILE A 69 14.93 -9.26 -22.70
C ILE A 69 15.68 -9.42 -24.02
N LEU A 70 16.18 -10.63 -24.28
CA LEU A 70 16.77 -10.96 -25.57
C LEU A 70 15.63 -11.27 -26.54
N PRO A 71 15.38 -10.43 -27.57
CA PRO A 71 14.34 -10.71 -28.53
C PRO A 71 14.66 -12.02 -29.27
N PRO A 72 13.67 -12.90 -29.47
CA PRO A 72 13.87 -14.08 -30.30
C PRO A 72 14.17 -13.67 -31.75
N PRO A 73 14.85 -14.53 -32.54
CA PRO A 73 15.14 -14.26 -33.95
C PRO A 73 13.87 -14.07 -34.80
N ASP A 74 12.74 -14.64 -34.37
CA ASP A 74 11.42 -14.45 -34.98
C ASP A 74 10.48 -13.77 -33.98
N VAL A 75 10.18 -12.48 -34.21
CA VAL A 75 9.29 -11.70 -33.36
C VAL A 75 7.86 -11.88 -33.87
N ALA A 76 7.11 -12.77 -33.23
CA ALA A 76 5.70 -12.98 -33.54
C ALA A 76 4.90 -11.67 -33.42
N ALA A 77 4.02 -11.40 -34.40
CA ALA A 77 3.26 -10.14 -34.50
C ALA A 77 2.39 -9.82 -33.26
N ASN A 78 2.00 -10.83 -32.48
CA ASN A 78 1.20 -10.70 -31.26
C ASN A 78 2.01 -10.82 -29.95
N GLY A 79 3.33 -11.00 -30.02
CA GLY A 79 4.18 -11.20 -28.83
C GLY A 79 4.15 -10.01 -27.88
N ALA A 80 4.20 -8.78 -28.42
CA ALA A 80 4.12 -7.56 -27.62
C ALA A 80 2.80 -7.45 -26.84
N LEU A 81 1.67 -7.78 -27.48
CA LEU A 81 0.37 -7.76 -26.80
C LEU A 81 0.31 -8.81 -25.68
N THR A 82 0.82 -10.01 -25.95
CA THR A 82 0.91 -11.11 -24.96
C THR A 82 1.76 -10.71 -23.76
N LEU A 83 2.90 -10.07 -24.00
CA LEU A 83 3.77 -9.53 -22.94
C LEU A 83 3.02 -8.52 -22.08
N TRP A 84 2.42 -7.50 -22.71
CA TRP A 84 1.74 -6.43 -21.97
C TRP A 84 0.56 -6.94 -21.15
N MET A 85 -0.21 -7.90 -21.68
CA MET A 85 -1.28 -8.56 -20.92
C MET A 85 -0.73 -9.34 -19.72
N GLY A 86 0.35 -10.09 -19.93
CA GLY A 86 1.05 -10.82 -18.88
C GLY A 86 1.51 -9.89 -17.78
N LEU A 87 2.29 -8.85 -18.11
CA LEU A 87 2.79 -7.83 -17.17
C LEU A 87 1.66 -7.13 -16.41
N HIS A 88 0.58 -6.76 -17.10
CA HIS A 88 -0.57 -6.13 -16.47
C HIS A 88 -1.25 -7.06 -15.46
N ALA A 89 -1.36 -8.37 -15.75
CA ALA A 89 -1.90 -9.35 -14.81
C ALA A 89 -1.05 -9.47 -13.53
N ILE A 90 0.28 -9.34 -13.63
CA ILE A 90 1.19 -9.31 -12.47
C ILE A 90 0.84 -8.15 -11.52
N LEU A 91 0.48 -7.01 -12.10
CA LEU A 91 0.21 -5.75 -11.39
C LEU A 91 -1.20 -5.68 -10.77
N ARG A 92 -2.13 -6.56 -11.18
CA ARG A 92 -3.55 -6.48 -10.80
C ARG A 92 -3.93 -6.69 -9.33
N PRO A 93 -3.21 -7.44 -8.45
CA PRO A 93 -3.73 -7.70 -7.11
C PRO A 93 -3.91 -6.40 -6.29
N ALA A 94 -5.15 -5.89 -6.24
CA ALA A 94 -5.45 -4.58 -5.68
C ALA A 94 -5.15 -4.49 -4.18
N TRP A 95 -5.25 -5.61 -3.46
CA TRP A 95 -4.86 -5.70 -2.05
C TRP A 95 -3.35 -5.59 -1.83
N ARG A 96 -2.53 -6.03 -2.81
CA ARG A 96 -1.07 -5.80 -2.75
C ARG A 96 -0.73 -4.32 -2.90
N ARG A 97 -1.57 -3.53 -3.62
CA ARG A 97 -1.40 -2.07 -3.71
C ARG A 97 -1.54 -1.38 -2.36
N LEU A 98 -2.42 -1.90 -1.49
CA LEU A 98 -2.62 -1.38 -0.13
C LEU A 98 -1.44 -1.72 0.80
N LEU A 99 -0.85 -2.92 0.66
CA LEU A 99 0.25 -3.38 1.54
C LEU A 99 1.65 -2.96 1.09
N SER A 100 1.90 -2.89 -0.23
CA SER A 100 3.24 -2.67 -0.80
C SER A 100 3.36 -1.39 -1.63
N GLY A 101 2.28 -0.61 -1.77
CA GLY A 101 2.20 0.53 -2.68
C GLY A 101 1.97 0.08 -4.13
N GLN A 102 1.96 1.03 -5.07
CA GLN A 102 1.83 0.70 -6.49
C GLN A 102 3.16 0.14 -7.03
N PRO A 103 3.23 -1.16 -7.39
CA PRO A 103 4.37 -1.69 -8.12
C PRO A 103 4.39 -1.00 -9.50
N HIS A 104 5.51 -0.37 -9.83
CA HIS A 104 5.75 0.16 -11.17
C HIS A 104 6.81 -0.70 -11.84
N LEU A 105 6.52 -1.13 -13.05
CA LEU A 105 7.51 -1.68 -13.96
C LEU A 105 8.00 -0.52 -14.83
N ALA A 106 9.31 -0.42 -15.05
CA ALA A 106 9.85 0.53 -16.02
C ALA A 106 10.46 -0.24 -17.19
N TRP A 107 10.20 0.26 -18.40
CA TRP A 107 10.77 -0.24 -19.63
C TRP A 107 11.93 0.65 -20.03
N GLU A 108 13.09 0.07 -20.32
CA GLU A 108 14.29 0.77 -20.75
C GLU A 108 14.73 0.19 -22.09
N VAL A 109 15.04 1.06 -23.05
CA VAL A 109 15.58 0.68 -24.35
C VAL A 109 16.91 1.39 -24.48
N VAL A 110 17.98 0.63 -24.66
CA VAL A 110 19.32 1.13 -24.91
C VAL A 110 19.64 0.86 -26.38
N ALA A 111 19.85 1.92 -27.14
CA ALA A 111 20.26 1.82 -28.54
C ALA A 111 21.75 2.18 -28.64
N GLU A 112 22.53 1.26 -29.18
CA GLU A 112 23.93 1.37 -29.54
C GLU A 112 24.03 1.30 -31.09
N PRO A 113 25.10 1.75 -31.75
CA PRO A 113 25.17 1.80 -33.21
C PRO A 113 24.91 0.47 -33.93
N ASP A 114 25.16 -0.66 -33.27
CA ASP A 114 25.04 -2.02 -33.81
C ASP A 114 24.02 -2.91 -33.06
N ALA A 115 23.42 -2.40 -31.97
CA ALA A 115 22.54 -3.21 -31.12
C ALA A 115 21.42 -2.39 -30.48
N ILE A 116 20.27 -3.03 -30.28
CA ILE A 116 19.20 -2.52 -29.43
C ILE A 116 18.98 -3.52 -28.31
N GLU A 117 19.15 -3.07 -27.08
CA GLU A 117 18.92 -3.86 -25.88
C GLU A 117 17.68 -3.36 -25.16
N ILE A 118 16.86 -4.30 -24.71
CA ILE A 118 15.60 -4.02 -24.03
C ILE A 118 15.71 -4.54 -22.60
N PHE A 119 15.33 -3.70 -21.63
CA PHE A 119 15.37 -4.02 -20.21
C PHE A 119 14.04 -3.73 -19.53
N LEU A 120 13.73 -4.55 -18.53
CA LEU A 120 12.61 -4.33 -17.62
C LEU A 120 13.13 -4.16 -16.19
N TRP A 121 12.74 -3.06 -15.55
CA TRP A 121 12.99 -2.82 -14.14
C TRP A 121 11.84 -3.39 -13.32
N VAL A 122 12.17 -4.39 -12.51
CA VAL A 122 11.22 -5.16 -11.71
C VAL A 122 11.39 -4.80 -10.24
N PRO A 123 10.38 -4.21 -9.58
CA PRO A 123 10.48 -3.88 -8.17
C PRO A 123 10.53 -5.17 -7.33
N ARG A 124 11.17 -5.10 -6.16
CA ARG A 124 11.31 -6.24 -5.23
C ARG A 124 9.98 -6.90 -4.86
N ALA A 125 8.88 -6.17 -4.88
CA ALA A 125 7.53 -6.67 -4.59
C ALA A 125 7.02 -7.72 -5.58
N VAL A 126 7.60 -7.80 -6.79
CA VAL A 126 7.27 -8.82 -7.78
C VAL A 126 8.15 -10.07 -7.53
N PRO A 127 7.54 -11.25 -7.30
CA PRO A 127 8.29 -12.49 -7.14
C PRO A 127 9.18 -12.77 -8.36
N PRO A 128 10.40 -13.32 -8.15
CA PRO A 128 11.24 -13.76 -9.26
C PRO A 128 10.54 -14.87 -10.07
N GLY A 129 10.83 -14.98 -11.36
CA GLY A 129 10.25 -15.97 -12.27
C GLY A 129 8.88 -15.61 -12.85
N LEU A 130 8.21 -14.56 -12.39
CA LEU A 130 6.89 -14.17 -12.90
C LEU A 130 6.99 -13.34 -14.18
N VAL A 131 7.96 -12.43 -14.22
CA VAL A 131 8.27 -11.63 -15.41
C VAL A 131 8.89 -12.50 -16.49
N GLU A 132 9.79 -13.40 -16.10
CA GLU A 132 10.48 -14.35 -16.97
C GLU A 132 9.47 -15.27 -17.67
N ARG A 133 8.45 -15.75 -16.95
CA ARG A 133 7.35 -16.51 -17.54
C ARG A 133 6.48 -15.68 -18.48
N ALA A 134 6.24 -14.40 -18.17
CA ALA A 134 5.48 -13.51 -19.05
C ALA A 134 6.25 -13.24 -20.36
N VAL A 135 7.57 -13.05 -20.27
CA VAL A 135 8.47 -12.90 -21.42
C VAL A 135 8.50 -14.17 -22.26
N GLU A 136 8.70 -15.33 -21.64
CA GLU A 136 8.69 -16.64 -22.33
C GLU A 136 7.34 -16.93 -23.00
N SER A 137 6.23 -16.53 -22.37
CA SER A 137 4.89 -16.70 -22.97
C SER A 137 4.65 -15.79 -24.17
N ALA A 138 5.30 -14.62 -24.21
CA ALA A 138 5.22 -13.69 -25.33
C ALA A 138 6.12 -14.12 -26.48
N TRP A 139 7.27 -14.71 -26.16
CA TRP A 139 8.30 -15.11 -27.09
C TRP A 139 8.99 -16.40 -26.61
N PRO A 140 8.60 -17.57 -27.15
CA PRO A 140 9.24 -18.83 -26.80
C PRO A 140 10.75 -18.79 -27.13
N GLY A 141 11.60 -19.11 -26.15
CA GLY A 141 13.06 -19.07 -26.27
C GLY A 141 13.70 -17.70 -25.97
N ALA A 142 12.92 -16.71 -25.55
CA ALA A 142 13.47 -15.43 -25.09
C ALA A 142 14.25 -15.63 -23.79
N ARG A 143 15.53 -15.24 -23.80
CA ARG A 143 16.37 -15.34 -22.61
C ARG A 143 16.25 -14.08 -21.77
N THR A 144 16.05 -14.28 -20.47
CA THR A 144 16.14 -13.23 -19.47
C THR A 144 17.45 -13.37 -18.70
N ILE A 145 18.27 -12.34 -18.73
CA ILE A 145 19.51 -12.27 -17.94
C ILE A 145 19.43 -11.10 -16.96
N PRO A 146 19.96 -11.24 -15.73
CA PRO A 146 20.17 -10.09 -14.86
C PRO A 146 20.99 -9.04 -15.64
N GLY A 147 20.43 -7.86 -15.83
CA GLY A 147 21.10 -6.79 -16.56
C GLY A 147 22.32 -6.28 -15.77
N PRO A 148 23.37 -5.80 -16.45
CA PRO A 148 24.49 -5.19 -15.75
C PRO A 148 24.01 -3.96 -14.97
N THR A 149 24.46 -3.84 -13.73
CA THR A 149 24.30 -2.64 -12.90
C THR A 149 25.23 -1.57 -13.48
N ARG A 150 24.73 -0.68 -14.34
CA ARG A 150 25.48 0.54 -14.68
C ARG A 150 25.34 1.50 -13.50
N THR A 151 26.43 1.71 -12.77
CA THR A 151 26.61 2.72 -11.72
C THR A 151 26.70 4.12 -12.32
#